data_AF-A0A7J9ZMQ4-F1
#
_entry.id   AF-A0A7J9ZMQ4-F1
#
_cell.length_a   1.000
_cell.length_b   1.000
_cell.length_c   1.000
_cell.angle_alpha   90.00
_cell.angle_beta   90.00
_cell.angle_gamma   90.00
#
_symmetry.space_group_name_H-M   'P 1'
#
loop_
_entity.id
_entity.type
_entity.pdbx_description
1 polymer ?
#
loop_
_entity_poly.entity_id
_entity_poly.type
_entity_poly.pdbx_seq_one_letter_code
_entity_poly.pdbx_strand_id
1 'polypeptide(L)'
;MGQFTCFHHRLGKPERTGKGALDFGSNVGNVLLDRNCAIEPSDYWCIEVSRDAVTEARRRHPDAHFVFSDRYSMNRLHPNAEIRPPVEPERHHCAILDARTGTGRR
;
A
#
# COMPACT_ATOMS: atom_id res chain seq x y z
N MET A 1 14.00 2.39 -20.21
CA MET A 1 14.09 2.95 -18.84
C MET A 1 13.03 2.26 -18.00
N GLY A 2 13.39 1.68 -16.85
CA GLY A 2 12.49 0.88 -16.03
C GLY A 2 11.50 1.74 -15.23
N GLN A 3 10.27 1.23 -15.05
CA GLN A 3 9.16 1.90 -14.39
C GLN A 3 9.48 2.37 -12.95
N PHE A 4 10.49 1.81 -12.29
CA PHE A 4 10.82 2.06 -10.89
C PHE A 4 12.06 2.94 -10.66
N THR A 5 12.67 3.48 -11.72
CA THR A 5 13.83 4.40 -11.63
C THR A 5 13.52 5.66 -10.78
N CYS A 6 12.24 5.99 -10.59
CA CYS A 6 11.78 7.17 -9.85
C CYS A 6 12.04 7.10 -8.33
N PHE A 7 12.14 5.90 -7.73
CA PHE A 7 12.35 5.77 -6.28
C PHE A 7 13.78 6.13 -5.86
N HIS A 8 14.76 5.89 -6.73
CA HIS A 8 16.17 6.10 -6.42
C HIS A 8 16.55 7.59 -6.36
N HIS A 9 15.93 8.43 -7.20
CA HIS A 9 16.23 9.86 -7.25
C HIS A 9 15.55 10.66 -6.13
N ARG A 10 14.40 10.19 -5.64
CA ARG A 10 13.60 10.90 -4.63
C ARG A 10 13.94 10.53 -3.18
N LEU A 11 14.62 9.39 -2.97
CA LEU A 11 14.90 8.86 -1.63
C LEU A 11 16.34 9.06 -1.12
N GLY A 12 17.27 9.59 -1.93
CA GLY A 12 18.62 9.98 -1.50
C GLY A 12 19.46 8.88 -0.84
N LYS A 13 20.49 8.36 -1.52
CA LYS A 13 21.47 7.44 -0.90
C LYS A 13 22.27 8.11 0.24
N PRO A 14 22.91 7.36 1.19
CA PRO A 14 22.87 5.91 1.41
C PRO A 14 22.49 5.44 2.83
N GLU A 15 22.19 6.30 3.81
CA GLU A 15 21.90 5.86 5.18
C GLU A 15 20.40 5.53 5.36
N ARG A 16 20.07 4.23 5.25
CA ARG A 16 18.74 3.68 5.52
C ARG A 16 18.70 2.95 6.85
N THR A 17 18.93 3.66 7.95
CA THR A 17 18.52 3.18 9.26
C THR A 17 17.20 3.84 9.63
N GLY A 18 16.13 3.04 9.71
CA GLY A 18 14.83 3.48 10.24
C GLY A 18 13.85 4.16 9.27
N LYS A 19 13.98 3.96 7.94
CA LYS A 19 13.02 4.48 6.95
C LYS A 19 12.46 3.35 6.07
N GLY A 20 11.16 3.12 6.11
CA GLY A 20 10.45 2.17 5.25
C GLY A 20 9.95 2.78 3.94
N ALA A 21 9.76 1.95 2.92
CA ALA A 21 9.12 2.31 1.66
C ALA A 21 7.67 1.81 1.65
N LEU A 22 6.73 2.67 1.26
CA LEU A 22 5.32 2.33 1.09
C LEU A 22 4.92 2.40 -0.38
N ASP A 23 4.32 1.32 -0.87
CA ASP A 23 3.84 1.15 -2.24
C ASP A 23 2.34 0.80 -2.26
N PHE A 24 1.65 1.16 -3.34
CA PHE A 24 0.22 0.91 -3.54
C PHE A 24 0.02 0.16 -4.86
N GLY A 25 -0.52 -1.06 -4.79
CA GLY A 25 -0.84 -1.84 -5.99
C GLY A 25 0.37 -2.47 -6.68
N SER A 26 1.36 -2.96 -5.92
CA SER A 26 2.56 -3.60 -6.49
C SER A 26 2.32 -4.98 -7.11
N ASN A 27 1.07 -5.47 -7.06
CA ASN A 27 0.71 -6.83 -7.44
C ASN A 27 1.46 -7.86 -6.58
N VAL A 28 2.33 -8.68 -7.17
CA VAL A 28 3.08 -9.73 -6.46
C VAL A 28 4.42 -9.24 -5.89
N GLY A 29 4.58 -7.93 -5.70
CA GLY A 29 5.84 -7.30 -5.26
C GLY A 29 6.76 -6.95 -6.42
N ASN A 30 6.22 -6.49 -7.56
CA ASN A 30 7.00 -6.23 -8.78
C ASN A 30 8.18 -5.28 -8.57
N VAL A 31 8.06 -4.32 -7.64
CA VAL A 31 9.16 -3.41 -7.26
C VAL A 31 10.38 -4.20 -6.75
N LEU A 32 10.17 -5.25 -5.95
CA LEU A 32 11.24 -6.08 -5.40
C LEU A 32 11.86 -7.03 -6.43
N LEU A 33 11.20 -7.21 -7.60
CA LEU A 33 11.73 -7.99 -8.71
C LEU A 33 12.62 -7.15 -9.66
N ASP A 34 12.59 -5.82 -9.55
CA ASP A 34 13.48 -4.96 -10.32
C ASP A 34 14.92 -5.15 -9.85
N ARG A 35 15.83 -5.50 -10.77
CA ARG A 35 17.25 -5.71 -10.47
C ARG A 35 17.96 -4.48 -9.90
N ASN A 36 17.40 -3.30 -10.12
CA ASN A 36 17.90 -2.04 -9.59
C ASN A 36 17.18 -1.61 -8.31
N CYS A 37 16.30 -2.44 -7.75
CA CYS A 37 15.66 -2.16 -6.48
C CYS A 37 16.70 -2.21 -5.36
N ALA A 38 16.81 -1.10 -4.62
CA ALA A 38 17.69 -0.99 -3.47
C ALA A 38 16.91 -1.07 -2.13
N ILE A 39 15.63 -1.45 -2.18
CA ILE A 39 14.78 -1.57 -0.98
C ILE A 39 15.00 -2.96 -0.41
N GLU A 40 15.49 -3.01 0.83
CA GLU A 40 15.52 -4.25 1.59
C GLU A 40 14.07 -4.71 1.81
N PRO A 41 13.74 -5.98 1.54
CA PRO A 41 12.38 -6.49 1.72
C PRO A 41 11.79 -6.18 3.10
N SER A 42 12.60 -6.28 4.17
CA SER A 42 12.17 -5.98 5.55
C SER A 42 11.70 -4.53 5.78
N ASP A 43 12.12 -3.60 4.92
CA ASP A 43 11.74 -2.20 4.98
C ASP A 43 10.62 -1.85 3.98
N TYR A 44 10.08 -2.83 3.25
CA TYR A 44 9.09 -2.63 2.20
C TYR A 44 7.67 -2.97 2.66
N TRP A 45 6.76 -2.01 2.48
CA TRP A 45 5.32 -2.15 2.75
C TRP A 45 4.54 -1.96 1.46
N CYS A 46 3.57 -2.84 1.19
CA CYS A 46 2.68 -2.75 0.04
C CYS A 46 1.22 -2.90 0.47
N ILE A 47 0.39 -1.93 0.07
CA ILE A 47 -1.07 -2.01 0.18
C ILE A 47 -1.63 -2.53 -1.15
N GLU A 48 -2.35 -3.65 -1.11
CA GLU A 48 -2.83 -4.34 -2.31
C GLU A 48 -4.29 -4.76 -2.15
N VAL A 49 -5.08 -4.61 -3.21
CA VAL A 49 -6.53 -4.90 -3.22
C VAL A 49 -6.86 -6.29 -3.75
N SER A 50 -5.89 -6.98 -4.37
CA SER A 50 -6.03 -8.37 -4.80
C SER A 50 -5.51 -9.34 -3.73
N ARG A 51 -6.40 -10.20 -3.22
CA ARG A 51 -6.05 -11.20 -2.18
C ARG A 51 -5.08 -12.26 -2.70
N ASP A 52 -5.23 -12.63 -3.96
CA ASP A 52 -4.36 -13.61 -4.63
C ASP A 52 -2.96 -13.03 -4.83
N ALA A 53 -2.88 -11.74 -5.21
CA ALA A 53 -1.62 -11.03 -5.36
C ALA A 53 -0.88 -10.94 -4.01
N VAL A 54 -1.57 -10.58 -2.92
CA VAL A 54 -0.97 -10.57 -1.57
C VAL A 54 -0.47 -11.94 -1.16
N THR A 55 -1.24 -12.99 -1.43
CA THR A 55 -0.87 -14.38 -1.09
C THR A 55 0.41 -14.79 -1.80
N GLU A 56 0.47 -14.55 -3.12
CA GLU A 56 1.66 -14.88 -3.91
C GLU A 56 2.85 -13.98 -3.56
N ALA A 57 2.62 -12.69 -3.28
CA ALA A 57 3.67 -11.76 -2.89
C ALA A 57 4.36 -12.18 -1.60
N ARG A 58 3.59 -12.56 -0.56
CA ARG A 58 4.12 -13.08 0.71
C ARG A 58 4.90 -14.38 0.53
N ARG A 59 4.52 -15.22 -0.44
CA ARG A 59 5.27 -16.45 -0.77
C ARG A 59 6.62 -16.13 -1.44
N ARG A 60 6.68 -15.11 -2.30
CA ARG A 60 7.89 -14.70 -3.04
C ARG A 60 8.85 -13.87 -2.20
N HIS A 61 8.31 -13.03 -1.32
CA HIS A 61 9.04 -12.05 -0.54
C HIS A 61 8.58 -12.11 0.92
N PRO A 62 8.94 -13.20 1.65
CA PRO A 62 8.45 -13.45 3.01
C PRO A 62 8.89 -12.38 4.02
N ASP A 63 9.99 -11.70 3.74
CA ASP A 63 10.54 -10.65 4.60
C ASP A 63 9.87 -9.29 4.38
N ALA A 64 9.02 -9.15 3.36
CA ALA A 64 8.30 -7.91 3.05
C ALA A 64 6.86 -7.88 3.59
N HIS A 65 6.35 -6.66 3.81
CA HIS A 65 5.06 -6.42 4.47
C HIS A 65 3.96 -6.15 3.44
N PHE A 66 3.25 -7.21 3.01
CA PHE A 66 2.07 -7.06 2.16
C PHE A 66 0.79 -7.01 2.99
N VAL A 67 0.00 -5.95 2.83
CA VAL A 67 -1.26 -5.70 3.53
C VAL A 67 -2.40 -5.71 2.52
N PHE A 68 -3.32 -6.65 2.69
CA PHE A 68 -4.56 -6.68 1.91
C PHE A 68 -5.50 -5.56 2.34
N SER A 69 -5.98 -4.77 1.39
CA SER A 69 -6.98 -3.75 1.61
C SER A 69 -8.21 -4.00 0.74
N ASP A 70 -9.35 -4.27 1.38
CA ASP A 70 -10.64 -4.35 0.70
C ASP A 70 -11.42 -3.03 0.84
N ARG A 71 -12.58 -2.95 0.17
CA ARG A 71 -13.50 -1.80 0.27
C ARG A 71 -14.02 -1.53 1.70
N TYR A 72 -13.81 -2.45 2.63
CA TYR A 72 -14.21 -2.33 4.04
C TYR A 72 -13.03 -1.96 4.95
N SER A 73 -11.81 -1.86 4.43
CA SER A 73 -10.64 -1.39 5.19
C SER A 73 -10.88 -0.04 5.83
N MET A 74 -11.61 0.84 5.13
CA MET A 74 -11.98 2.15 5.66
C MET A 74 -12.92 2.06 6.86
N ASN A 75 -13.85 1.09 6.92
CA ASN A 75 -14.69 0.89 8.10
C ASN A 75 -13.87 0.46 9.32
N ARG A 76 -12.75 -0.26 9.12
CA ARG A 76 -11.88 -0.68 10.22
C ARG A 76 -11.09 0.51 10.79
N LEU A 77 -10.67 1.45 9.93
CA LEU A 77 -9.94 2.66 10.32
C LEU A 77 -10.87 3.77 10.82
N HIS A 78 -12.06 3.86 10.24
CA HIS A 78 -13.09 4.84 10.53
C HIS A 78 -14.42 4.10 10.68
N PRO A 79 -14.77 3.63 11.89
CA PRO A 79 -15.98 2.85 12.15
C PRO A 79 -17.28 3.49 11.68
N ASN A 80 -17.29 4.82 11.56
CA ASN A 80 -18.45 5.61 11.13
C ASN A 80 -18.41 6.01 9.64
N ALA A 81 -17.47 5.48 8.86
CA ALA A 81 -17.39 5.77 7.44
C ALA A 81 -18.56 5.13 6.67
N GLU A 82 -19.19 5.93 5.79
CA GLU A 82 -20.19 5.42 4.85
C GLU A 82 -19.49 5.06 3.53
N ILE A 83 -19.54 3.78 3.15
CA ILE A 83 -19.01 3.30 1.85
C ILE A 83 -20.14 3.34 0.84
N ARG A 84 -19.97 4.14 -0.23
CA ARG A 84 -20.95 4.23 -1.30
C ARG A 84 -20.55 3.38 -2.51
N PRO A 85 -21.52 2.83 -3.26
CA PRO A 85 -21.23 2.24 -4.54
C PRO A 85 -20.64 3.30 -5.49
N PRO A 86 -19.80 2.89 -6.46
CA PRO A 86 -19.31 3.81 -7.46
C PRO A 86 -20.49 4.37 -8.26
N VAL A 87 -20.39 5.65 -8.64
CA VAL A 87 -21.34 6.27 -9.56
C VAL A 87 -20.75 6.15 -10.96
N GLU A 88 -21.45 5.52 -11.90
CA GLU A 88 -21.02 5.46 -13.29
C GLU A 88 -20.73 6.87 -13.84
N PRO A 89 -19.61 7.09 -14.55
CA PRO A 89 -18.68 6.09 -15.12
C PRO A 89 -17.47 5.74 -14.22
N GLU A 90 -17.47 6.11 -12.94
CA GLU A 90 -16.33 5.91 -12.05
C GLU A 90 -16.20 4.45 -11.61
N ARG A 91 -14.98 3.90 -11.64
CA ARG A 91 -14.67 2.55 -11.15
C ARG A 91 -14.10 2.54 -9.73
N HIS A 92 -14.06 3.69 -9.07
CA HIS A 92 -13.46 3.85 -7.74
C HIS A 92 -14.55 3.97 -6.68
N HIS A 93 -14.45 3.17 -5.62
CA HIS A 93 -15.26 3.33 -4.42
C HIS A 93 -14.75 4.54 -3.61
N CYS A 94 -15.68 5.35 -3.10
CA CYS A 94 -15.38 6.43 -2.16
C CYS A 94 -15.93 6.10 -0.76
N ALA A 95 -15.22 6.55 0.26
CA ALA A 95 -15.66 6.53 1.65
C ALA A 95 -15.89 7.96 2.10
N ILE A 96 -17.07 8.24 2.67
CA ILE A 96 -17.36 9.55 3.27
C ILE A 96 -16.97 9.48 4.75
N LEU A 97 -16.08 10.39 5.16
CA LEU A 97 -15.65 10.54 6.55
C LEU A 97 -16.36 11.76 7.16
N ASP A 98 -17.15 11.56 8.21
CA ASP A 98 -17.69 12.68 8.98
C ASP A 98 -16.57 13.26 9.86
N ALA A 99 -16.24 14.54 9.63
CA ALA A 99 -15.26 15.31 10.39
C ALA A 99 -15.53 15.32 11.90
N ARG A 100 -16.77 15.05 12.34
CA ARG A 100 -17.16 14.97 13.76
C ARG A 100 -16.73 13.69 14.47
N THR A 101 -16.17 12.72 13.74
CA THR A 101 -15.71 11.43 14.30
C THR A 101 -14.19 11.34 14.44
N GLY A 102 -13.47 12.41 14.09
CA GLY A 102 -12.06 12.57 14.42
C GLY A 102 -11.86 13.12 15.83
N THR A 103 -11.84 12.25 16.85
CA THR A 103 -10.83 12.17 17.92
C THR A 103 -11.35 11.45 19.16
N GLY A 104 -10.55 10.48 19.63
CA GLY A 104 -10.80 9.77 20.89
C GLY A 104 -9.55 9.13 21.47
N ARG A 105 -8.43 9.88 21.56
CA ARG A 105 -7.51 9.67 22.68
C ARG A 105 -8.16 10.31 23.91
N ARG A 106 -8.51 9.49 24.90
CA ARG A 106 -8.50 9.84 26.32
C ARG A 106 -7.74 8.76 27.05
#